data_AF-A0A1I1E0U8-F1
#
_entry.id   AF-A0A1I1E0U8-F1
#
_cell.length_a   1.000
_cell.length_b   1.000
_cell.length_c   1.000
_cell.angle_alpha   90.00
_cell.angle_beta   90.00
_cell.angle_gamma   90.00
#
_symmetry.space_group_name_H-M   'P 1'
#
loop_
_entity.id
_entity.type
_entity.pdbx_description
1 polymer ?
#
loop_
_entity_poly.entity_id
_entity_poly.type
_entity_poly.pdbx_seq_one_letter_code
_entity_poly.pdbx_strand_id
1 'polypeptide(L)'
;MPELYDTHTLLQVQEHLDPMPSFWLNMAFAEEMRFPSEWIDLEKIQGNRTLAPLVIPTAEGVPIYKRAAEASRFRAAYMKPKDMVTPDRSIKRRPGEALGGSATQEQREDAIVADILATHRSAIERSWEVMAARAVIDGKIKLKGEDYPETLVDFQRDPNHNVTLLGSEQWSDENANIPSQLTSWRGTTRRAKFGGPTNNLVLGKEATEHFLRNKEVRKLLDTQVRGTEGNSFNIGVREGEEVEFLGRFDGGLAVWSYSGYYEEQDGSQQEILHPEEVVLVGPGIRGVRCFGAIMDRKAGYQPASMFPKMWEQEDPAGLWIMTQSAPLMVPMRPNCSLKARVL
;
A
#
# COMPACT_ATOMS: atom_id res chain seq x y z
N MET A 1 -5.62 16.44 -38.53
CA MET A 1 -6.45 15.70 -37.57
C MET A 1 -5.51 15.33 -36.44
N PRO A 2 -5.84 15.60 -35.17
CA PRO A 2 -5.02 15.13 -34.06
C PRO A 2 -4.87 13.61 -34.17
N GLU A 3 -3.65 13.10 -34.02
CA GLU A 3 -3.40 11.67 -34.20
C GLU A 3 -3.91 10.92 -32.97
N LEU A 4 -4.81 9.96 -33.20
CA LEU A 4 -5.34 9.13 -32.12
C LEU A 4 -4.29 8.07 -31.75
N TYR A 5 -3.74 8.15 -30.54
CA TYR A 5 -2.81 7.14 -30.06
C TYR A 5 -3.50 5.81 -29.78
N ASP A 6 -2.92 4.72 -30.29
CA ASP A 6 -3.34 3.38 -29.91
C ASP A 6 -2.90 3.05 -28.48
N THR A 7 -3.63 2.12 -27.86
CA THR A 7 -3.42 1.61 -26.51
C THR A 7 -1.96 1.18 -26.28
N HIS A 8 -1.33 0.55 -27.28
CA HIS A 8 0.06 0.11 -27.18
C HIS A 8 1.04 1.28 -27.02
N THR A 9 0.86 2.35 -27.79
CA THR A 9 1.67 3.57 -27.67
C THR A 9 1.46 4.24 -26.31
N LEU A 10 0.21 4.31 -25.84
CA LEU A 10 -0.12 4.87 -24.52
C LEU A 10 0.51 4.05 -23.38
N LEU A 11 0.50 2.72 -23.48
CA LEU A 11 1.15 1.83 -22.51
C LEU A 11 2.67 2.05 -22.49
N GLN A 12 3.31 2.16 -23.66
CA GLN A 12 4.74 2.44 -23.74
C GLN A 12 5.10 3.77 -23.08
N VAL A 13 4.34 4.84 -23.35
CA VAL A 13 4.54 6.13 -22.66
C VAL A 13 4.36 5.95 -21.16
N GLN A 14 3.30 5.26 -20.76
CA GLN A 14 3.00 5.03 -19.34
C GLN A 14 4.12 4.28 -18.62
N GLU A 15 4.74 3.26 -19.23
CA GLU A 15 5.84 2.48 -18.66
C GLU A 15 7.12 3.29 -18.44
N HIS A 16 7.38 4.32 -19.27
CA HIS A 16 8.55 5.18 -19.15
C HIS A 16 8.37 6.32 -18.13
N LEU A 17 7.17 6.49 -17.58
CA LEU A 17 6.94 7.46 -16.51
C LEU A 17 7.52 6.95 -15.18
N ASP A 18 8.09 7.86 -14.41
CA ASP A 18 8.59 7.56 -13.08
C ASP A 18 7.43 7.09 -12.18
N PRO A 19 7.58 5.93 -11.50
CA PRO A 19 6.58 5.46 -10.56
C PRO A 19 6.52 6.37 -9.33
N MET A 20 5.36 6.45 -8.69
CA MET A 20 5.22 7.12 -7.41
C MET A 20 6.02 6.36 -6.34
N PRO A 21 6.79 7.04 -5.46
CA PRO A 21 7.40 6.38 -4.31
C PRO A 21 6.30 5.75 -3.46
N SER A 22 6.48 4.47 -3.11
CA SER A 22 5.52 3.70 -2.33
C SER A 22 6.23 2.98 -1.19
N PHE A 23 5.65 3.05 0.01
CA PHE A 23 6.23 2.51 1.23
C PHE A 23 5.55 1.20 1.62
N TRP A 24 4.23 1.20 1.79
CA TRP A 24 3.43 0.04 2.18
C TRP A 24 3.42 -1.04 1.10
N LEU A 25 3.31 -0.65 -0.18
CA LEU A 25 3.40 -1.59 -1.29
C LEU A 25 4.76 -2.29 -1.34
N ASN A 26 5.85 -1.58 -1.14
CA ASN A 26 7.20 -2.15 -1.18
C ASN A 26 7.51 -2.94 0.11
N MET A 27 6.97 -2.52 1.26
CA MET A 27 7.17 -3.19 2.53
C MET A 27 6.44 -4.53 2.62
N ALA A 28 5.21 -4.61 2.12
CA ALA A 28 4.32 -5.74 2.37
C ALA A 28 3.86 -6.49 1.10
N PHE A 29 3.83 -5.86 -0.08
CA PHE A 29 3.18 -6.40 -1.28
C PHE A 29 4.15 -6.55 -2.45
N ALA A 30 4.99 -7.57 -2.43
CA ALA A 30 5.97 -7.83 -3.49
C ALA A 30 5.43 -8.71 -4.64
N GLU A 31 4.45 -9.58 -4.36
CA GLU A 31 3.91 -10.52 -5.35
C GLU A 31 2.77 -9.83 -6.14
N GLU A 32 2.68 -10.10 -7.44
CA GLU A 32 1.55 -9.66 -8.30
C GLU A 32 0.81 -10.89 -8.83
N MET A 33 -0.53 -10.85 -8.81
CA MET A 33 -1.37 -11.89 -9.38
C MET A 33 -2.51 -11.27 -10.20
N ARG A 34 -2.71 -11.81 -11.41
CA ARG A 34 -3.71 -11.35 -12.37
C ARG A 34 -4.83 -12.38 -12.48
N PHE A 35 -6.07 -11.91 -12.39
CA PHE A 35 -7.26 -12.77 -12.43
C PHE A 35 -8.05 -12.51 -13.72
N PRO A 36 -8.27 -13.53 -14.57
CA PRO A 36 -9.01 -13.36 -15.83
C PRO A 36 -10.51 -13.06 -15.61
N SER A 37 -11.00 -13.12 -14.38
CA SER A 37 -12.35 -12.72 -14.00
C SER A 37 -12.34 -11.38 -13.27
N GLU A 38 -13.51 -10.73 -13.21
CA GLU A 38 -13.73 -9.57 -12.34
C GLU A 38 -13.49 -9.86 -10.86
N TRP A 39 -13.72 -11.12 -10.51
CA TRP A 39 -13.67 -11.60 -9.16
C TRP A 39 -12.27 -12.07 -8.82
N ILE A 40 -11.85 -11.71 -7.61
CA ILE A 40 -10.61 -12.14 -7.00
C ILE A 40 -10.98 -13.22 -5.97
N ASP A 41 -10.54 -14.45 -6.23
CA ASP A 41 -10.79 -15.59 -5.37
C ASP A 41 -9.62 -15.71 -4.36
N LEU A 42 -9.83 -15.32 -3.09
CA LEU A 42 -8.75 -15.37 -2.07
C LEU A 42 -8.32 -16.80 -1.73
N GLU A 43 -9.20 -17.79 -1.96
CA GLU A 43 -8.89 -19.23 -1.79
C GLU A 43 -7.70 -19.68 -2.64
N LYS A 44 -7.53 -19.10 -3.83
CA LYS A 44 -6.42 -19.44 -4.74
C LYS A 44 -5.08 -18.90 -4.24
N ILE A 45 -5.13 -17.92 -3.35
CA ILE A 45 -3.95 -17.23 -2.87
C ILE A 45 -3.50 -17.93 -1.58
N GLN A 46 -4.41 -18.20 -0.63
CA GLN A 46 -4.07 -18.77 0.70
C GLN A 46 -3.46 -20.18 0.64
N GLY A 47 -2.28 -20.35 1.25
CA GLY A 47 -1.59 -21.64 1.36
C GLY A 47 -1.87 -22.37 2.67
N ASN A 48 -2.08 -23.69 2.60
CA ASN A 48 -2.31 -24.54 3.78
C ASN A 48 -1.00 -24.95 4.46
N ARG A 49 -0.96 -24.93 5.81
CA ARG A 49 0.15 -25.45 6.65
C ARG A 49 -0.18 -26.81 7.28
N THR A 50 -0.94 -27.63 6.58
CA THR A 50 -1.27 -28.98 7.03
C THR A 50 -0.07 -29.90 6.82
N LEU A 51 0.31 -30.64 7.87
CA LEU A 51 1.33 -31.67 7.76
C LEU A 51 0.89 -32.73 6.74
N ALA A 52 1.84 -33.23 5.95
CA ALA A 52 1.58 -34.39 5.10
C ALA A 52 1.22 -35.59 5.99
N PRO A 53 0.12 -36.31 5.72
CA PRO A 53 -0.21 -37.52 6.42
C PRO A 53 0.86 -38.56 6.12
N LEU A 54 1.42 -39.18 7.15
CA LEU A 54 2.34 -40.29 7.00
C LEU A 54 1.52 -41.54 6.66
N VAL A 55 1.71 -42.04 5.44
CA VAL A 55 1.10 -43.28 4.95
C VAL A 55 2.20 -44.29 4.65
N ILE A 56 1.95 -45.56 4.98
CA ILE A 56 2.82 -46.66 4.59
C ILE A 56 2.79 -46.82 3.06
N PRO A 57 3.89 -47.23 2.41
CA PRO A 57 3.99 -47.25 0.93
C PRO A 57 2.93 -48.09 0.21
N THR A 58 2.30 -49.04 0.91
CA THR A 58 1.26 -49.93 0.37
C THR A 58 -0.17 -49.40 0.54
N ALA A 59 -0.36 -48.29 1.24
CA ALA A 59 -1.67 -47.68 1.46
C ALA A 59 -1.95 -46.56 0.43
N GLU A 60 -3.23 -46.34 0.14
CA GLU A 60 -3.66 -45.21 -0.68
C GLU A 60 -3.37 -43.88 0.02
N GLY A 61 -2.89 -42.90 -0.76
CA GLY A 61 -2.57 -41.57 -0.27
C GLY A 61 -3.81 -40.82 0.23
N VAL A 62 -3.67 -40.08 1.33
CA VAL A 62 -4.76 -39.28 1.89
C VAL A 62 -4.70 -37.85 1.33
N PRO A 63 -5.81 -37.32 0.74
CA PRO A 63 -5.83 -35.96 0.22
C PRO A 63 -5.77 -34.93 1.36
N ILE A 64 -4.88 -33.96 1.21
CA ILE A 64 -4.62 -32.89 2.20
C ILE A 64 -5.49 -31.66 1.95
N TYR A 65 -5.94 -31.47 0.71
CA TYR A 65 -6.68 -30.28 0.31
C TYR A 65 -8.10 -30.29 0.90
N LYS A 66 -8.33 -29.41 1.89
CA LYS A 66 -9.67 -29.09 2.38
C LYS A 66 -10.11 -27.79 1.71
N ARG A 67 -11.19 -27.83 0.93
CA ARG A 67 -11.82 -26.62 0.42
C ARG A 67 -12.44 -25.89 1.61
N ALA A 68 -11.95 -24.69 1.93
CA ALA A 68 -12.58 -23.86 2.95
C ALA A 68 -14.00 -23.53 2.47
N ALA A 69 -15.00 -23.66 3.36
CA ALA A 69 -16.41 -23.48 3.01
C ALA A 69 -16.85 -22.00 2.96
N GLU A 70 -15.98 -21.07 3.33
CA GLU A 70 -16.25 -19.64 3.27
C GLU A 70 -15.81 -19.08 1.92
N ALA A 71 -16.77 -18.80 1.04
CA ALA A 71 -16.55 -18.22 -0.28
C ALA A 71 -15.90 -16.82 -0.15
N SER A 72 -14.57 -16.76 -0.12
CA SER A 72 -13.78 -15.54 -0.01
C SER A 72 -13.55 -14.92 -1.40
N ARG A 73 -14.65 -14.59 -2.09
CA ARG A 73 -14.62 -14.03 -3.44
C ARG A 73 -15.03 -12.56 -3.40
N PHE A 74 -14.13 -11.67 -3.83
CA PHE A 74 -14.37 -10.24 -3.81
C PHE A 74 -14.35 -9.66 -5.22
N ARG A 75 -15.19 -8.66 -5.45
CA ARG A 75 -15.12 -7.83 -6.66
C ARG A 75 -14.14 -6.69 -6.37
N ALA A 76 -13.10 -6.56 -7.18
CA ALA A 76 -12.15 -5.46 -7.04
C ALA A 76 -12.87 -4.13 -7.25
N ALA A 77 -12.50 -3.09 -6.48
CA ALA A 77 -12.98 -1.75 -6.75
C ALA A 77 -12.39 -1.29 -8.10
N TYR A 78 -13.25 -0.76 -8.95
CA TYR A 78 -12.86 -0.36 -10.30
C TYR A 78 -12.54 1.13 -10.33
N MET A 79 -11.33 1.47 -10.77
CA MET A 79 -10.85 2.84 -10.92
C MET A 79 -10.84 3.25 -12.39
N LYS A 80 -11.41 4.41 -12.71
CA LYS A 80 -11.50 4.96 -14.08
C LYS A 80 -11.30 6.48 -14.14
N PRO A 81 -10.14 7.04 -13.75
CA PRO A 81 -9.87 8.45 -14.04
C PRO A 81 -9.99 8.73 -15.54
N LYS A 82 -10.71 9.80 -15.88
CA LYS A 82 -11.00 10.24 -17.24
C LYS A 82 -10.82 11.75 -17.31
N ASP A 83 -9.96 12.19 -18.21
CA ASP A 83 -9.65 13.59 -18.47
C ASP A 83 -9.82 13.92 -19.96
N MET A 84 -10.22 15.15 -20.24
CA MET A 84 -10.23 15.71 -21.59
C MET A 84 -8.87 16.32 -21.89
N VAL A 85 -8.36 16.12 -23.10
CA VAL A 85 -7.18 16.81 -23.61
C VAL A 85 -7.61 18.23 -23.98
N THR A 86 -7.38 19.17 -23.08
CA THR A 86 -7.67 20.59 -23.30
C THR A 86 -6.39 21.40 -23.46
N PRO A 87 -6.33 22.33 -24.43
CA PRO A 87 -5.20 23.25 -24.57
C PRO A 87 -4.98 24.15 -23.35
N ASP A 88 -6.01 24.38 -22.55
CA ASP A 88 -5.97 25.20 -21.33
C ASP A 88 -5.25 24.52 -20.15
N ARG A 89 -4.93 23.22 -20.26
CA ARG A 89 -4.21 22.50 -19.21
C ARG A 89 -2.80 23.08 -19.05
N SER A 90 -2.54 23.64 -17.88
CA SER A 90 -1.24 24.19 -17.50
C SER A 90 -0.18 23.08 -17.43
N ILE A 91 0.66 22.95 -18.46
CA ILE A 91 1.80 22.03 -18.45
C ILE A 91 2.95 22.70 -17.69
N LYS A 92 3.56 21.98 -16.74
CA LYS A 92 4.81 22.42 -16.11
C LYS A 92 5.91 22.47 -17.18
N ARG A 93 6.44 23.66 -17.44
CA ARG A 93 7.49 23.87 -18.46
C ARG A 93 8.67 22.94 -18.20
N ARG A 94 9.20 22.32 -19.26
CA ARG A 94 10.45 21.56 -19.16
C ARG A 94 11.61 22.54 -18.92
N PRO A 95 12.54 22.23 -17.99
CA PRO A 95 13.74 23.05 -17.81
C PRO A 95 14.48 23.21 -19.14
N GLY A 96 14.75 24.45 -19.56
CA GLY A 96 15.45 24.76 -20.82
C GLY A 96 14.57 25.22 -22.00
N GLU A 97 13.24 25.27 -21.85
CA GLU A 97 12.36 25.83 -22.89
C GLU A 97 12.50 27.36 -23.00
N ALA A 98 12.60 27.91 -24.21
CA ALA A 98 12.68 29.35 -24.45
C ALA A 98 11.42 30.08 -23.95
N LEU A 99 11.60 31.24 -23.30
CA LEU A 99 10.50 32.14 -22.92
C LEU A 99 9.78 32.61 -24.20
N GLY A 100 8.57 32.10 -24.44
CA GLY A 100 7.81 32.31 -25.67
C GLY A 100 7.37 31.02 -26.38
N GLY A 101 7.99 29.88 -26.03
CA GLY A 101 7.64 28.54 -26.54
C GLY A 101 8.10 28.31 -27.97
N SER A 102 8.91 27.28 -28.20
CA SER A 102 9.36 26.86 -29.54
C SER A 102 8.68 25.57 -30.02
N ALA A 103 7.82 24.97 -29.20
CA ALA A 103 7.15 23.70 -29.49
C ALA A 103 5.98 23.90 -30.47
N THR A 104 5.85 22.97 -31.42
CA THR A 104 4.69 22.91 -32.32
C THR A 104 3.41 22.60 -31.54
N GLN A 105 2.25 22.89 -32.12
CA GLN A 105 0.97 22.58 -31.49
C GLN A 105 0.81 21.07 -31.19
N GLU A 106 1.28 20.23 -32.11
CA GLU A 106 1.34 18.77 -31.96
C GLU A 106 2.24 18.34 -30.79
N GLN A 107 3.45 18.90 -30.67
CA GLN A 107 4.33 18.61 -29.53
C GLN A 107 3.76 19.04 -28.18
N ARG A 108 2.91 20.08 -28.17
CA ARG A 108 2.20 20.50 -26.95
C ARG A 108 1.09 19.51 -26.61
N GLU A 109 0.30 19.08 -27.59
CA GLU A 109 -0.74 18.07 -27.40
C GLU A 109 -0.16 16.76 -26.86
N ASP A 110 0.97 16.30 -27.40
CA ASP A 110 1.69 15.11 -26.91
C ASP A 110 2.14 15.25 -25.46
N ALA A 111 2.63 16.44 -25.09
CA ALA A 111 3.02 16.73 -23.73
C ALA A 111 1.81 16.74 -22.78
N ILE A 112 0.64 17.21 -23.23
CA ILE A 112 -0.62 17.16 -22.47
C ILE A 112 -1.06 15.70 -22.28
N VAL A 113 -1.02 14.89 -23.33
CA VAL A 113 -1.35 13.45 -23.28
C VAL A 113 -0.46 12.74 -22.25
N ALA A 114 0.85 12.98 -22.30
CA ALA A 114 1.81 12.40 -21.36
C ALA A 114 1.56 12.86 -19.91
N ASP A 115 1.25 14.14 -19.69
CA ASP A 115 0.91 14.69 -18.38
C ASP A 115 -0.38 14.09 -17.79
N ILE A 116 -1.41 13.90 -18.63
CA ILE A 116 -2.66 13.23 -18.25
C ILE A 116 -2.37 11.79 -17.83
N LEU A 117 -1.60 11.04 -18.63
CA LEU A 117 -1.22 9.67 -18.30
C LEU A 117 -0.42 9.59 -16.99
N ALA A 118 0.48 10.53 -16.74
CA ALA A 118 1.24 10.61 -15.49
C ALA A 118 0.35 10.92 -14.28
N THR A 119 -0.60 11.83 -14.45
CA THR A 119 -1.58 12.16 -13.41
C THR A 119 -2.47 10.96 -13.09
N HIS A 120 -3.02 10.30 -14.11
CA HIS A 120 -3.81 9.09 -13.94
C HIS A 120 -3.02 7.98 -13.25
N ARG A 121 -1.79 7.72 -13.71
CA ARG A 121 -0.92 6.70 -13.13
C ARG A 121 -0.64 6.98 -11.65
N SER A 122 -0.26 8.21 -11.31
CA SER A 122 0.04 8.62 -9.94
C SER A 122 -1.18 8.51 -9.03
N ALA A 123 -2.37 8.90 -9.50
CA ALA A 123 -3.61 8.77 -8.74
C ALA A 123 -3.98 7.30 -8.45
N ILE A 124 -3.79 6.42 -9.44
CA ILE A 124 -4.04 4.99 -9.28
C ILE A 124 -3.01 4.36 -8.33
N GLU A 125 -1.71 4.65 -8.51
CA GLU A 125 -0.64 4.14 -7.62
C GLU A 125 -0.80 4.64 -6.18
N ARG A 126 -1.22 5.90 -5.98
CA ARG A 126 -1.57 6.41 -4.64
C ARG A 126 -2.74 5.64 -4.02
N SER A 127 -3.76 5.32 -4.82
CA SER A 127 -4.88 4.51 -4.35
C SER A 127 -4.43 3.09 -3.97
N TRP A 128 -3.48 2.51 -4.71
CA TRP A 128 -2.86 1.22 -4.37
C TRP A 128 -2.11 1.29 -3.04
N GLU A 129 -1.36 2.36 -2.81
CA GLU A 129 -0.62 2.59 -1.57
C GLU A 129 -1.57 2.73 -0.37
N VAL A 130 -2.65 3.52 -0.49
CA VAL A 130 -3.66 3.65 0.56
C VAL A 130 -4.35 2.30 0.83
N MET A 131 -4.68 1.53 -0.21
CA MET A 131 -5.26 0.19 -0.04
C MET A 131 -4.29 -0.76 0.68
N ALA A 132 -3.01 -0.74 0.30
CA ALA A 132 -1.96 -1.52 0.96
C ALA A 132 -1.81 -1.12 2.43
N ALA A 133 -1.81 0.18 2.72
CA ALA A 133 -1.76 0.69 4.08
C ALA A 133 -2.95 0.21 4.91
N ARG A 134 -4.20 0.41 4.46
CA ARG A 134 -5.40 -0.05 5.19
C ARG A 134 -5.42 -1.57 5.40
N ALA A 135 -4.98 -2.34 4.40
CA ALA A 135 -4.85 -3.79 4.52
C ALA A 135 -3.87 -4.22 5.62
N VAL A 136 -2.73 -3.51 5.77
CA VAL A 136 -1.70 -3.84 6.77
C VAL A 136 -2.04 -3.27 8.15
N ILE A 137 -2.49 -2.01 8.20
CA ILE A 137 -2.79 -1.24 9.40
C ILE A 137 -4.04 -1.82 10.06
N ASP A 138 -5.16 -1.91 9.34
CA ASP A 138 -6.46 -2.28 9.91
C ASP A 138 -6.79 -3.76 9.74
N GLY A 139 -6.09 -4.48 8.85
CA GLY A 139 -6.44 -5.86 8.50
C GLY A 139 -7.71 -5.97 7.65
N LYS A 140 -8.24 -4.84 7.19
CA LYS A 140 -9.48 -4.71 6.41
C LYS A 140 -9.40 -3.49 5.51
N ILE A 141 -10.07 -3.55 4.36
CA ILE A 141 -10.18 -2.43 3.41
C ILE A 141 -11.64 -2.04 3.31
N LYS A 142 -11.93 -0.76 3.52
CA LYS A 142 -13.24 -0.18 3.25
C LYS A 142 -13.19 0.45 1.86
N LEU A 143 -13.88 -0.16 0.90
CA LEU A 143 -14.00 0.34 -0.47
C LEU A 143 -15.26 1.21 -0.55
N LYS A 144 -15.09 2.49 -0.90
CA LYS A 144 -16.19 3.44 -1.09
C LYS A 144 -15.89 4.30 -2.32
N GLY A 145 -16.91 4.60 -3.11
CA GLY A 145 -16.86 5.58 -4.19
C GLY A 145 -18.24 6.21 -4.37
N GLU A 146 -18.33 7.26 -5.18
CA GLU A 146 -19.61 7.92 -5.49
C GLU A 146 -20.60 6.94 -6.13
N ASP A 147 -20.15 6.18 -7.13
CA ASP A 147 -20.92 5.16 -7.84
C ASP A 147 -20.62 3.72 -7.37
N TYR A 148 -19.95 3.56 -6.23
CA TYR A 148 -19.56 2.24 -5.71
C TYR A 148 -20.09 2.04 -4.28
N PRO A 149 -20.97 1.06 -4.05
CA PRO A 149 -21.55 0.84 -2.72
C PRO A 149 -20.45 0.52 -1.71
N GLU A 150 -20.59 1.07 -0.51
CA GLU A 150 -19.62 0.82 0.56
C GLU A 150 -19.50 -0.69 0.82
N THR A 151 -18.31 -1.22 0.56
CA THR A 151 -18.01 -2.64 0.70
C THR A 151 -16.82 -2.81 1.63
N LEU A 152 -17.01 -3.59 2.69
CA LEU A 152 -15.93 -3.95 3.61
C LEU A 152 -15.31 -5.28 3.18
N VAL A 153 -14.01 -5.25 2.90
CA VAL A 153 -13.19 -6.44 2.67
C VAL A 153 -12.42 -6.72 3.96
N ASP A 154 -12.86 -7.71 4.73
CA ASP A 154 -12.18 -8.12 5.97
C ASP A 154 -11.27 -9.33 5.70
N PHE A 155 -9.98 -9.20 6.03
CA PHE A 155 -9.02 -10.30 5.89
C PHE A 155 -8.95 -11.20 7.12
N GLN A 156 -9.82 -10.98 8.12
CA GLN A 156 -9.93 -11.79 9.34
C GLN A 156 -8.63 -11.79 10.15
N ARG A 157 -8.01 -10.61 10.33
CA ARG A 157 -6.90 -10.46 11.28
C ARG A 157 -7.40 -10.72 12.70
N ASP A 158 -6.60 -11.41 13.51
CA ASP A 158 -6.92 -11.68 14.91
C ASP A 158 -7.23 -10.37 15.65
N PRO A 159 -8.38 -10.25 16.34
CA PRO A 159 -8.73 -9.04 17.07
C PRO A 159 -7.68 -8.63 18.11
N ASN A 160 -6.91 -9.57 18.66
CA ASN A 160 -5.84 -9.29 19.62
C ASN A 160 -4.65 -8.53 19.00
N HIS A 161 -4.62 -8.38 17.68
CA HIS A 161 -3.62 -7.58 16.97
C HIS A 161 -4.04 -6.11 16.80
N ASN A 162 -5.14 -5.69 17.44
CA ASN A 162 -5.54 -4.30 17.60
C ASN A 162 -5.44 -3.94 19.09
N VAL A 163 -4.33 -3.31 19.48
CA VAL A 163 -4.05 -2.95 20.87
C VAL A 163 -4.39 -1.47 21.09
N THR A 164 -4.97 -1.15 22.23
CA THR A 164 -5.14 0.25 22.68
C THR A 164 -4.54 0.36 24.08
N LEU A 165 -3.53 1.21 24.23
CA LEU A 165 -2.91 1.48 25.52
C LEU A 165 -3.74 2.47 26.32
N LEU A 166 -3.83 2.25 27.63
CA LEU A 166 -4.62 3.07 28.55
C LEU A 166 -3.80 3.38 29.81
N GLY A 167 -4.01 4.56 30.40
CA GLY A 167 -3.38 4.94 31.66
C GLY A 167 -1.86 5.03 31.58
N SER A 168 -1.17 4.50 32.60
CA SER A 168 0.30 4.57 32.72
C SER A 168 1.08 3.75 31.70
N GLU A 169 0.40 2.97 30.85
CA GLU A 169 1.04 2.24 29.76
C GLU A 169 1.18 3.07 28.47
N GLN A 170 0.48 4.21 28.37
CA GLN A 170 0.56 5.11 27.22
C GLN A 170 1.96 5.70 27.08
N TRP A 171 2.39 5.91 25.83
CA TRP A 171 3.72 6.44 25.54
C TRP A 171 3.84 7.95 25.87
N SER A 172 2.72 8.59 26.20
CA SER A 172 2.68 9.93 26.78
C SER A 172 3.38 9.99 28.14
N ASP A 173 3.42 8.89 28.92
CA ASP A 173 4.22 8.78 30.14
C ASP A 173 5.67 8.41 29.81
N GLU A 174 6.61 9.27 30.22
CA GLU A 174 8.05 9.04 30.03
C GLU A 174 8.59 7.77 30.71
N ASN A 175 7.85 7.21 31.67
CA ASN A 175 8.21 5.99 32.40
C ASN A 175 7.54 4.72 31.85
N ALA A 176 6.75 4.82 30.77
CA ALA A 176 6.17 3.65 30.12
C ALA A 176 7.26 2.70 29.62
N ASN A 177 7.09 1.40 29.85
CA ASN A 177 8.08 0.39 29.43
C ASN A 177 7.83 -0.06 27.99
N ILE A 178 8.20 0.80 27.04
CA ILE A 178 8.05 0.56 25.60
C ILE A 178 8.78 -0.72 25.13
N PRO A 179 10.02 -1.03 25.55
CA PRO A 179 10.73 -2.24 25.09
C PRO A 179 10.01 -3.55 25.45
N SER A 180 9.44 -3.64 26.66
CA SER A 180 8.66 -4.80 27.10
C SER A 180 7.35 -4.92 26.31
N GLN A 181 6.63 -3.81 26.10
CA GLN A 181 5.42 -3.78 25.27
C GLN A 181 5.68 -4.29 23.85
N LEU A 182 6.72 -3.78 23.18
CA LEU A 182 7.12 -4.22 21.85
C LEU A 182 7.47 -5.72 21.82
N THR A 183 8.16 -6.22 22.83
CA THR A 183 8.52 -7.65 22.93
C THR A 183 7.29 -8.53 23.15
N SER A 184 6.34 -8.07 23.97
CA SER A 184 5.05 -8.75 24.17
C SER A 184 4.25 -8.81 22.87
N TRP A 185 4.13 -7.70 22.14
CA TRP A 185 3.44 -7.63 20.85
C TRP A 185 4.09 -8.52 19.79
N ARG A 186 5.43 -8.49 19.68
CA ARG A 186 6.20 -9.44 18.85
C ARG A 186 5.87 -10.90 19.20
N GLY A 187 5.74 -11.21 20.48
CA GLY A 187 5.34 -12.53 20.98
C GLY A 187 3.90 -12.91 20.58
N THR A 188 2.96 -11.98 20.64
CA THR A 188 1.56 -12.19 20.23
C THR A 188 1.47 -12.47 18.73
N THR A 189 2.08 -11.64 17.89
CA THR A 189 2.09 -11.83 16.43
C THR A 189 2.73 -13.17 16.05
N ARG A 190 3.78 -13.60 16.75
CA ARG A 190 4.44 -14.89 16.49
C ARG A 190 3.59 -16.11 16.88
N ARG A 191 2.76 -16.00 17.93
CA ARG A 191 1.90 -17.10 18.41
C ARG A 191 0.59 -17.22 17.64
N ALA A 192 0.15 -16.15 16.97
CA ALA A 192 -1.10 -16.13 16.22
C ALA A 192 -1.12 -17.15 15.07
N LYS A 193 -2.34 -17.57 14.69
CA LYS A 193 -2.55 -18.51 13.57
C LYS A 193 -2.04 -17.87 12.27
N PHE A 194 -1.11 -18.54 11.58
CA PHE A 194 -0.40 -18.00 10.42
C PHE A 194 0.37 -16.69 10.68
N GLY A 195 0.67 -16.37 11.94
CA GLY A 195 1.53 -15.25 12.31
C GLY A 195 3.02 -15.52 12.07
N GLY A 196 3.84 -14.50 12.32
CA GLY A 196 5.27 -14.51 12.02
C GLY A 196 6.06 -13.46 12.80
N PRO A 197 7.40 -13.46 12.69
CA PRO A 197 8.23 -12.44 13.32
C PRO A 197 7.99 -11.07 12.65
N THR A 198 7.93 -10.01 13.45
CA THR A 198 7.85 -8.62 12.98
C THR A 198 9.21 -7.94 13.13
N ASN A 199 9.70 -7.35 12.05
CA ASN A 199 11.03 -6.73 11.96
C ASN A 199 10.99 -5.24 11.66
N ASN A 200 9.83 -4.70 11.27
CA ASN A 200 9.62 -3.29 11.01
C ASN A 200 8.60 -2.73 12.02
N LEU A 201 8.93 -1.59 12.61
CA LEU A 201 8.05 -0.76 13.42
C LEU A 201 7.85 0.56 12.69
N VAL A 202 6.60 0.85 12.32
CA VAL A 202 6.20 2.11 11.68
C VAL A 202 5.45 2.94 12.71
N LEU A 203 5.93 4.16 12.94
CA LEU A 203 5.41 5.08 13.95
C LEU A 203 4.69 6.24 13.26
N GLY A 204 3.49 6.59 13.76
CA GLY A 204 2.87 7.87 13.44
C GLY A 204 3.68 9.04 13.98
N LYS A 205 3.40 10.25 13.49
CA LYS A 205 4.18 11.46 13.80
C LYS A 205 4.27 11.73 15.31
N GLU A 206 3.14 11.75 16.01
CA GLU A 206 3.09 12.02 17.45
C GLU A 206 3.66 10.87 18.28
N ALA A 207 3.32 9.63 17.91
CA ALA A 207 3.90 8.44 18.52
C ALA A 207 5.43 8.43 18.45
N THR A 208 6.01 8.95 17.36
CA THR A 208 7.46 9.07 17.19
C THR A 208 8.07 10.06 18.18
N GLU A 209 7.44 11.21 18.41
CA GLU A 209 7.94 12.20 19.37
C GLU A 209 7.97 11.64 20.80
N HIS A 210 6.89 10.96 21.20
CA HIS A 210 6.78 10.31 22.50
C HIS A 210 7.78 9.14 22.65
N PHE A 211 7.94 8.33 21.60
CA PHE A 211 8.92 7.24 21.57
C PHE A 211 10.36 7.74 21.84
N LEU A 212 10.77 8.85 21.23
CA LEU A 212 12.11 9.41 21.43
C LEU A 212 12.29 10.15 22.77
N ARG A 213 11.21 10.58 23.42
CA ARG A 213 11.25 11.22 24.75
C ARG A 213 11.35 10.21 25.89
N ASN A 214 10.90 8.98 25.67
CA ASN A 214 10.89 7.93 26.68
C ASN A 214 12.29 7.62 27.27
N LYS A 215 12.36 7.46 28.59
CA LYS A 215 13.62 7.28 29.32
C LYS A 215 14.29 5.95 29.02
N GLU A 216 13.54 4.87 28.87
CA GLU A 216 14.09 3.55 28.59
C GLU A 216 14.60 3.45 27.16
N VAL A 217 13.88 4.03 26.20
CA VAL A 217 14.34 4.14 24.81
C VAL A 217 15.65 4.91 24.76
N ARG A 218 15.74 6.09 25.40
CA ARG A 218 16.98 6.88 25.44
C ARG A 218 18.16 6.14 26.04
N LYS A 219 17.95 5.34 27.10
CA LYS A 219 19.01 4.50 27.70
C LYS A 219 19.52 3.44 26.73
N LEU A 220 18.63 2.82 25.95
CA LEU A 220 18.99 1.79 24.97
C LEU A 220 19.64 2.35 23.70
N LEU A 221 19.46 3.65 23.44
CA LEU A 221 20.11 4.39 22.36
C LEU A 221 21.43 5.03 22.78
N ASP A 222 21.77 5.01 24.06
CA ASP A 222 23.02 5.57 24.55
C ASP A 222 24.22 4.73 24.08
N THR A 223 24.97 5.29 23.13
CA THR A 223 26.16 4.67 22.52
C THR A 223 27.35 4.59 23.49
N GLN A 224 27.26 5.21 24.66
CA GLN A 224 28.29 5.11 25.71
C GLN A 224 28.25 3.76 26.45
N VAL A 225 27.15 3.01 26.34
CA VAL A 225 27.01 1.68 26.93
C VAL A 225 27.66 0.64 26.00
N ARG A 226 28.73 -0.02 26.47
CA ARG A 226 29.38 -1.15 25.76
C ARG A 226 28.39 -2.30 25.54
N GLY A 227 28.22 -2.75 24.29
CA GLY A 227 27.29 -3.82 23.90
C GLY A 227 26.15 -3.38 22.97
N THR A 228 26.01 -2.07 22.72
CA THR A 228 25.00 -1.46 21.83
C THR A 228 25.47 -1.40 20.36
N GLU A 229 26.35 -2.32 19.94
CA GLU A 229 26.83 -2.41 18.55
C GLU A 229 25.71 -2.95 17.64
N GLY A 230 24.74 -2.08 17.29
CA GLY A 230 23.60 -2.45 16.45
C GLY A 230 22.42 -1.48 16.52
N ASN A 231 22.32 -0.67 17.57
CA ASN A 231 21.29 0.38 17.67
C ASN A 231 21.85 1.70 17.15
N SER A 232 21.67 1.97 15.87
CA SER A 232 21.97 3.27 15.27
C SER A 232 20.67 4.03 15.08
N PHE A 233 20.51 5.17 15.74
CA PHE A 233 19.42 6.10 15.47
C PHE A 233 19.96 7.39 14.84
N ASN A 234 19.27 7.90 13.82
CA ASN A 234 19.50 9.25 13.33
C ASN A 234 18.71 10.23 14.23
N ILE A 235 19.42 10.88 15.14
CA ILE A 235 18.85 11.87 16.10
C ILE A 235 19.01 13.30 15.55
N GLY A 236 19.39 13.45 14.27
CA GLY A 236 19.52 14.74 13.60
C GLY A 236 18.19 15.46 13.38
N VAL A 237 18.28 16.73 12.93
CA VAL A 237 17.10 17.45 12.42
C VAL A 237 16.56 16.66 11.23
N ARG A 238 15.28 16.28 11.33
CA ARG A 238 14.57 15.48 10.33
C ARG A 238 14.49 16.21 9.00
N GLU A 239 14.57 15.46 7.90
CA GLU A 239 14.52 16.01 6.54
C GLU A 239 13.08 16.43 6.16
N GLY A 240 12.08 15.99 6.93
CA GLY A 240 10.68 16.28 6.69
C GLY A 240 10.11 15.44 5.54
N GLU A 241 10.75 14.31 5.24
CA GLU A 241 10.27 13.38 4.23
C GLU A 241 9.02 12.63 4.73
N GLU A 242 8.22 12.13 3.79
CA GLU A 242 7.01 11.38 4.10
C GLU A 242 7.28 10.12 4.93
N VAL A 243 8.44 9.50 4.68
CA VAL A 243 8.93 8.30 5.36
C VAL A 243 10.37 8.55 5.77
N GLU A 244 10.67 8.40 7.06
CA GLU A 244 12.04 8.55 7.56
C GLU A 244 12.49 7.29 8.30
N PHE A 245 13.66 6.78 7.93
CA PHE A 245 14.29 5.70 8.67
C PHE A 245 14.98 6.27 9.93
N LEU A 246 14.42 5.97 11.09
CA LEU A 246 14.97 6.45 12.35
C LEU A 246 16.16 5.62 12.80
N GLY A 247 16.13 4.31 12.58
CA GLY A 247 17.20 3.45 13.06
C GLY A 247 16.82 1.99 13.29
N ARG A 248 17.71 1.26 13.96
CA ARG A 248 17.43 -0.08 14.46
C ARG A 248 17.35 -0.07 15.99
N PHE A 249 16.35 -0.74 16.53
CA PHE A 249 16.07 -0.86 17.95
C PHE A 249 16.12 -2.33 18.37
N ASP A 250 16.56 -2.59 19.60
CA ASP A 250 16.55 -3.86 20.34
C ASP A 250 16.27 -5.15 19.52
N GLY A 251 17.32 -5.90 19.21
CA GLY A 251 17.21 -7.18 18.50
C GLY A 251 16.99 -7.04 16.98
N GLY A 252 17.29 -5.87 16.40
CA GLY A 252 17.28 -5.64 14.95
C GLY A 252 15.94 -5.17 14.36
N LEU A 253 15.04 -4.62 15.19
CA LEU A 253 13.78 -4.01 14.76
C LEU A 253 14.07 -2.68 14.04
N ALA A 254 13.76 -2.59 12.74
CA ALA A 254 13.87 -1.36 11.97
C ALA A 254 12.73 -0.40 12.34
N VAL A 255 13.05 0.82 12.74
CA VAL A 255 12.06 1.84 13.15
C VAL A 255 11.96 2.92 12.09
N TRP A 256 10.73 3.18 11.67
CA TRP A 256 10.36 4.14 10.62
C TRP A 256 9.39 5.16 11.20
N SER A 257 9.59 6.44 10.90
CA SER A 257 8.58 7.50 11.08
C SER A 257 7.80 7.62 9.77
N TYR A 258 6.47 7.71 9.86
CA TYR A 258 5.61 7.83 8.70
C TYR A 258 4.60 8.95 8.90
N SER A 259 4.56 9.88 7.96
CA SER A 259 3.68 11.06 7.97
C SER A 259 3.02 11.29 6.59
N GLY A 260 2.70 10.20 5.90
CA GLY A 260 1.99 10.23 4.62
C GLY A 260 0.53 10.65 4.76
N TYR A 261 0.09 11.49 3.82
CA TYR A 261 -1.28 11.95 3.70
C TYR A 261 -1.79 11.79 2.27
N TYR A 262 -3.10 11.68 2.12
CA TYR A 262 -3.78 11.75 0.83
C TYR A 262 -4.90 12.77 0.90
N GLU A 263 -5.29 13.26 -0.27
CA GLU A 263 -6.44 14.15 -0.42
C GLU A 263 -7.63 13.32 -0.91
N GLU A 264 -8.76 13.45 -0.23
CA GLU A 264 -10.03 12.90 -0.70
C GLU A 264 -10.65 13.82 -1.76
N GLN A 265 -11.72 13.33 -2.41
CA GLN A 265 -12.41 14.08 -3.47
C GLN A 265 -13.02 15.40 -2.99
N ASP A 266 -13.25 15.56 -1.69
CA ASP A 266 -13.74 16.79 -1.06
C ASP A 266 -12.64 17.81 -0.76
N GLY A 267 -11.37 17.48 -1.04
CA GLY A 267 -10.20 18.31 -0.75
C GLY A 267 -9.72 18.22 0.70
N SER A 268 -10.30 17.33 1.52
CA SER A 268 -9.80 17.09 2.87
C SER A 268 -8.52 16.27 2.85
N GLN A 269 -7.51 16.70 3.61
CA GLN A 269 -6.29 15.93 3.82
C GLN A 269 -6.52 14.92 4.94
N GLN A 270 -6.28 13.65 4.63
CA GLN A 270 -6.34 12.56 5.59
C GLN A 270 -4.99 11.88 5.69
N GLU A 271 -4.59 11.60 6.92
CA GLU A 271 -3.37 10.83 7.18
C GLU A 271 -3.61 9.34 6.92
N ILE A 272 -2.64 8.70 6.26
CA ILE A 272 -2.70 7.27 5.95
C ILE A 272 -2.55 6.46 7.24
N LEU A 273 -1.58 6.82 8.07
CA LEU A 273 -1.39 6.29 9.43
C LEU A 273 -1.78 7.39 10.43
N HIS A 274 -2.62 7.07 11.40
CA HIS A 274 -3.02 8.04 12.42
C HIS A 274 -1.78 8.46 13.28
N PRO A 275 -1.65 9.74 13.68
CA PRO A 275 -0.44 10.22 14.37
C PRO A 275 -0.12 9.47 15.68
N GLU A 276 -1.16 9.03 16.38
CA GLU A 276 -1.12 8.31 17.66
C GLU A 276 -0.98 6.79 17.52
N GLU A 277 -0.96 6.26 16.29
CA GLU A 277 -0.91 4.82 16.02
C GLU A 277 0.51 4.36 15.65
N VAL A 278 0.80 3.11 15.99
CA VAL A 278 2.02 2.41 15.61
C VAL A 278 1.68 1.05 15.03
N VAL A 279 2.50 0.60 14.09
CA VAL A 279 2.26 -0.63 13.34
C VAL A 279 3.51 -1.47 13.31
N LEU A 280 3.42 -2.69 13.83
CA LEU A 280 4.43 -3.72 13.65
C LEU A 280 4.12 -4.50 12.39
N VAL A 281 5.12 -4.62 11.51
CA VAL A 281 5.00 -5.34 10.25
C VAL A 281 6.13 -6.38 10.17
N GLY A 282 5.76 -7.60 9.77
CA GLY A 282 6.70 -8.67 9.49
C GLY A 282 6.81 -8.97 8.00
N PRO A 283 7.96 -9.51 7.54
CA PRO A 283 8.15 -9.89 6.14
C PRO A 283 7.25 -11.09 5.76
N GLY A 284 6.70 -11.78 6.77
CA GLY A 284 5.80 -12.90 6.59
C GLY A 284 4.41 -12.53 6.08
N ILE A 285 4.05 -11.23 5.96
CA ILE A 285 2.73 -10.80 5.50
C ILE A 285 2.42 -11.27 4.07
N ARG A 286 3.47 -11.35 3.22
CA ARG A 286 3.42 -11.85 1.84
C ARG A 286 2.20 -11.32 1.07
N GLY A 287 2.05 -10.00 1.05
CA GLY A 287 0.99 -9.35 0.32
C GLY A 287 1.08 -9.62 -1.18
N VAL A 288 -0.08 -9.84 -1.79
CA VAL A 288 -0.24 -10.04 -3.23
C VAL A 288 -1.06 -8.88 -3.79
N ARG A 289 -0.51 -8.18 -4.78
CA ARG A 289 -1.21 -7.19 -5.59
C ARG A 289 -2.10 -7.94 -6.57
N CYS A 290 -3.39 -7.96 -6.31
CA CYS A 290 -4.34 -8.69 -7.13
C CYS A 290 -4.98 -7.73 -8.13
N PHE A 291 -4.96 -8.08 -9.41
CA PHE A 291 -5.61 -7.30 -10.46
C PHE A 291 -6.71 -8.12 -11.13
N GLY A 292 -7.94 -7.61 -11.07
CA GLY A 292 -9.08 -8.18 -11.78
C GLY A 292 -9.05 -7.87 -13.28
N ALA A 293 -9.91 -8.56 -14.03
CA ALA A 293 -10.11 -8.30 -15.45
C ALA A 293 -10.66 -6.88 -15.71
N ILE A 294 -10.13 -6.21 -16.73
CA ILE A 294 -10.63 -4.91 -17.20
C ILE A 294 -11.92 -5.12 -17.99
N MET A 295 -13.02 -4.53 -17.54
CA MET A 295 -14.34 -4.65 -18.14
C MET A 295 -14.54 -3.68 -19.32
N ASP A 296 -13.55 -3.63 -20.22
CA ASP A 296 -13.61 -2.88 -21.47
C ASP A 296 -13.49 -3.85 -22.66
N ARG A 297 -14.38 -3.69 -23.65
CA ARG A 297 -14.37 -4.51 -24.86
C ARG A 297 -13.06 -4.38 -25.65
N LYS A 298 -12.43 -3.20 -25.67
CA LYS A 298 -11.13 -2.99 -26.34
C LYS A 298 -9.99 -3.71 -25.62
N ALA A 299 -10.11 -3.93 -24.31
CA ALA A 299 -9.14 -4.71 -23.54
C ALA A 299 -9.33 -6.23 -23.71
N GLY A 300 -10.38 -6.69 -24.40
CA GLY A 300 -10.68 -8.11 -24.57
C GLY A 300 -10.96 -8.83 -23.25
N TYR A 301 -11.42 -8.10 -22.22
CA TYR A 301 -11.64 -8.60 -20.86
C TYR A 301 -10.42 -9.23 -20.20
N GLN A 302 -9.21 -8.77 -20.57
CA GLN A 302 -7.96 -9.28 -20.00
C GLN A 302 -7.62 -8.58 -18.67
N PRO A 303 -6.94 -9.27 -17.75
CA PRO A 303 -6.40 -8.65 -16.56
C PRO A 303 -5.14 -7.86 -16.87
N ALA A 304 -5.15 -6.59 -16.46
CA ALA A 304 -4.01 -5.69 -16.55
C ALA A 304 -3.92 -4.86 -15.27
N SER A 305 -2.72 -4.46 -14.89
CA SER A 305 -2.51 -3.54 -13.77
C SER A 305 -3.11 -2.18 -14.09
N MET A 306 -2.88 -1.66 -15.30
CA MET A 306 -3.51 -0.46 -15.84
C MET A 306 -3.80 -0.64 -17.34
N PHE A 307 -4.87 -0.02 -17.80
CA PHE A 307 -5.27 -0.01 -19.22
C PHE A 307 -5.64 1.41 -19.65
N PRO A 308 -4.71 2.16 -20.28
CA PRO A 308 -4.99 3.48 -20.85
C PRO A 308 -5.70 3.34 -22.20
N LYS A 309 -6.63 4.24 -22.48
CA LYS A 309 -7.37 4.29 -23.74
C LYS A 309 -7.69 5.73 -24.08
N MET A 310 -7.64 6.00 -25.38
CA MET A 310 -7.92 7.31 -25.95
C MET A 310 -9.02 7.18 -27.03
N TRP A 311 -9.93 8.15 -27.07
CA TRP A 311 -10.98 8.23 -28.09
C TRP A 311 -11.45 9.67 -28.28
N GLU A 312 -11.94 9.97 -29.47
CA GLU A 312 -12.67 11.21 -29.74
C GLU A 312 -14.15 11.01 -29.41
N GLN A 313 -14.76 12.04 -28.83
CA GLN A 313 -16.19 12.11 -28.55
C GLN A 313 -16.72 13.39 -29.19
N GLU A 314 -17.92 13.32 -29.77
CA GLU A 314 -18.54 14.47 -30.47
C GLU A 314 -19.33 15.39 -29.53
N ASP A 315 -19.86 14.86 -28.43
CA ASP A 315 -20.65 15.64 -27.45
C ASP A 315 -20.34 15.22 -26.01
N PRO A 316 -19.61 16.04 -25.23
CA PRO A 316 -18.90 17.25 -25.68
C PRO A 316 -17.74 16.89 -26.63
N ALA A 317 -17.55 17.73 -27.66
CA ALA A 317 -16.50 17.56 -28.67
C ALA A 317 -15.12 17.65 -28.03
N GLY A 318 -14.37 16.55 -28.06
CA GLY A 318 -13.05 16.52 -27.46
C GLY A 318 -12.37 15.17 -27.51
N LEU A 319 -11.08 15.22 -27.27
CA LEU A 319 -10.22 14.04 -27.17
C LEU A 319 -10.13 13.64 -25.70
N TRP A 320 -10.52 12.41 -25.41
CA TRP A 320 -10.61 11.90 -24.05
C TRP A 320 -9.57 10.81 -23.83
N ILE A 321 -8.95 10.84 -22.66
CA ILE A 321 -8.06 9.79 -22.17
C ILE A 321 -8.68 9.23 -20.90
N MET A 322 -8.68 7.91 -20.78
CA MET A 322 -9.10 7.21 -19.58
C MET A 322 -8.14 6.08 -19.27
N THR A 323 -7.79 5.92 -18.00
CA THR A 323 -6.97 4.81 -17.53
C THR A 323 -7.78 3.96 -16.58
N GLN A 324 -7.86 2.65 -16.86
CA GLN A 324 -8.68 1.71 -16.09
C GLN A 324 -7.78 0.80 -15.26
N SER A 325 -8.18 0.53 -14.01
CA SER A 325 -7.52 -0.44 -13.13
C SER A 325 -8.54 -1.09 -12.19
N ALA A 326 -8.34 -2.36 -11.87
CA ALA A 326 -9.17 -3.11 -10.92
C ALA A 326 -8.30 -3.77 -9.83
N PRO A 327 -7.68 -2.98 -8.94
CA PRO A 327 -6.74 -3.47 -7.94
C PRO A 327 -7.43 -3.97 -6.66
N LEU A 328 -6.79 -4.91 -5.98
CA LEU A 328 -7.04 -5.26 -4.59
C LEU A 328 -5.73 -5.72 -3.94
N MET A 329 -5.35 -5.08 -2.83
CA MET A 329 -4.15 -5.43 -2.09
C MET A 329 -4.50 -6.48 -1.03
N VAL A 330 -4.10 -7.72 -1.24
CA VAL A 330 -4.47 -8.84 -0.37
C VAL A 330 -3.30 -9.28 0.51
N PRO A 331 -3.35 -9.10 1.84
CA PRO A 331 -2.37 -9.66 2.74
C PRO A 331 -2.66 -11.16 2.92
N MET A 332 -1.70 -11.99 2.55
CA MET A 332 -1.83 -13.45 2.67
C MET A 332 -1.85 -13.94 4.11
N ARG A 333 -1.05 -13.27 4.95
CA ARG A 333 -0.95 -13.55 6.37
C ARG A 333 -1.21 -12.25 7.12
N PRO A 334 -2.47 -11.85 7.30
CA PRO A 334 -2.83 -10.60 7.98
C PRO A 334 -2.35 -10.59 9.43
N ASN A 335 -2.19 -11.77 10.05
CA ASN A 335 -1.62 -11.93 11.39
C ASN A 335 -0.10 -11.72 11.47
N CYS A 336 0.56 -11.29 10.39
CA CYS A 336 1.96 -10.83 10.44
C CYS A 336 2.07 -9.31 10.62
N SER A 337 0.94 -8.60 10.83
CA SER A 337 0.93 -7.22 11.31
C SER A 337 0.15 -7.08 12.62
N LEU A 338 0.50 -6.04 13.38
CA LEU A 338 -0.18 -5.63 14.60
C LEU A 338 -0.25 -4.11 14.65
N LYS A 339 -1.41 -3.58 15.00
CA LYS A 339 -1.64 -2.15 15.20
C LYS A 339 -1.82 -1.87 16.69
N ALA A 340 -1.19 -0.81 17.18
CA ALA A 340 -1.40 -0.32 18.53
C ALA A 340 -1.68 1.20 18.52
N ARG A 341 -2.70 1.64 19.25
CA ARG A 341 -2.88 3.05 19.61
C ARG A 341 -2.16 3.31 20.93
N VAL A 342 -1.19 4.22 20.91
CA VAL A 342 -0.21 4.37 22.01
C VAL A 342 -0.37 5.63 22.84
N LEU A 343 -1.26 6.55 22.43
CA LEU A 343 -1.58 7.79 23.14
C LEU A 343 -3.03 7.80 23.63
#